data_AF-A0A967IKQ8-F1
#
_entry.id   AF-A0A967IKQ8-F1
#
_cell.length_a   1.000
_cell.length_b   1.000
_cell.length_c   1.000
_cell.angle_alpha   90.00
_cell.angle_beta   90.00
_cell.angle_gamma   90.00
#
_symmetry.space_group_name_H-M   'P 1'
#
loop_
_entity.id
_entity.type
_entity.pdbx_description
1 polymer ?
#
loop_
_entity_poly.entity_id
_entity_poly.type
_entity_poly.pdbx_seq_one_letter_code
_entity_poly.pdbx_strand_id
1 'polypeptide(L)' 'LLEYVGSGGMSVVHKAEDRLTRDIIALKQMRIDTRSLQHIDSEWGTNSQVMTLAQEFRALAGLRHPYIVPVL' A
#
# COMPACT_ATOMS: atom_id res chain seq x y z
N LEU A 1 -7.30 -12.21 5.83
CA LEU A 1 -8.12 -11.29 4.99
C LEU A 1 -9.57 -11.61 5.31
N LEU A 2 -10.41 -10.61 5.60
CA LEU A 2 -11.78 -10.84 6.06
C LEU A 2 -12.79 -10.42 4.99
N GLU A 3 -12.88 -9.12 4.70
CA GLU A 3 -13.98 -8.57 3.91
C GLU A 3 -13.48 -7.50 2.94
N TYR A 4 -14.12 -7.36 1.79
CA TYR A 4 -13.91 -6.23 0.88
C TYR A 4 -14.53 -4.95 1.46
N VAL A 5 -13.76 -3.85 1.45
CA VAL A 5 -14.24 -2.54 1.90
C VAL A 5 -14.46 -1.60 0.72
N GLY A 6 -13.56 -1.62 -0.26
CA GLY A 6 -13.62 -0.71 -1.39
C GLY A 6 -12.46 -0.89 -2.36
N SER A 7 -12.54 -0.23 -3.51
CA SER A 7 -11.46 -0.21 -4.51
C SER A 7 -11.26 1.18 -5.08
N GLY A 8 -10.00 1.51 -5.34
CA GLY A 8 -9.61 2.62 -6.21
C GLY A 8 -9.01 2.08 -7.51
N GLY A 9 -8.57 2.98 -8.39
CA GLY A 9 -8.01 2.59 -9.70
C GLY A 9 -6.86 1.57 -9.60
N MET A 10 -5.95 1.76 -8.65
CA MET A 10 -4.75 0.93 -8.49
C MET A 10 -4.75 0.05 -7.24
N SER A 11 -5.84 0.03 -6.46
CA SER A 11 -5.84 -0.68 -5.18
C SER A 11 -7.20 -1.21 -4.76
N VAL A 12 -7.17 -2.19 -3.87
CA VAL A 12 -8.33 -2.71 -3.16
C VAL A 12 -8.07 -2.63 -1.67
N VAL A 13 -9.06 -2.23 -0.90
CA VAL A 13 -9.02 -2.17 0.55
C VAL A 13 -9.89 -3.29 1.11
N HIS A 14 -9.32 -4.03 2.05
CA HIS A 14 -10.00 -5.09 2.76
C HIS A 14 -9.95 -4.86 4.27
N LYS A 15 -10.98 -5.29 4.98
CA LYS A 15 -10.90 -5.55 6.41
C LYS A 15 -10.00 -6.78 6.62
N ALA A 16 -9.06 -6.70 7.55
CA ALA A 16 -8.17 -7.80 7.90
C ALA A 16 -8.00 -7.86 9.42
N GLU A 17 -7.51 -9.00 9.90
CA GLU A 17 -7.09 -9.19 11.29
C GLU A 17 -5.56 -9.19 11.30
N ASP A 18 -4.96 -8.32 12.11
CA ASP A 18 -3.54 -8.42 12.46
C ASP A 18 -3.35 -9.71 13.26
N ARG A 19 -2.52 -10.62 12.77
CA ARG A 19 -2.36 -11.95 13.38
C ARG A 19 -1.57 -11.92 14.69
N LEU A 20 -0.77 -10.87 14.92
CA LEU A 20 0.03 -10.70 16.12
C LEU A 20 -0.82 -10.08 17.24
N THR A 21 -1.49 -8.97 16.95
CA THR A 21 -2.27 -8.23 17.96
C THR A 21 -3.72 -8.65 18.04
N ARG A 22 -4.24 -9.36 17.03
CA ARG A 22 -5.66 -9.71 16.84
C ARG A 22 -6.56 -8.52 16.54
N ASP A 23 -5.99 -7.36 16.23
CA ASP A 23 -6.75 -6.16 15.91
C ASP A 23 -7.34 -6.21 14.51
N ILE A 24 -8.50 -5.56 14.35
CA ILE A 24 -9.10 -5.36 13.04
C ILE A 24 -8.47 -4.13 12.38
N ILE A 25 -7.89 -4.33 11.21
CA ILE A 25 -7.19 -3.31 10.43
C ILE A 25 -7.77 -3.17 9.02
N ALA A 26 -7.50 -2.04 8.38
CA ALA A 26 -7.71 -1.87 6.94
C ALA A 26 -6.41 -2.20 6.19
N LEU A 27 -6.46 -3.18 5.29
CA LEU A 27 -5.35 -3.58 4.43
C LEU A 27 -5.57 -3.06 3.02
N LYS A 28 -4.70 -2.15 2.55
CA LYS A 28 -4.70 -1.63 1.18
C LYS A 28 -3.73 -2.44 0.32
N GLN A 29 -4.25 -3.22 -0.62
CA GLN A 29 -3.47 -4.00 -1.57
C GLN A 29 -3.31 -3.23 -2.88
N MET A 30 -2.07 -3.02 -3.30
CA MET A 30 -1.73 -2.33 -4.55
C MET A 30 -1.62 -3.34 -5.70
N ARG A 31 -2.18 -3.02 -6.85
CA ARG A 31 -1.97 -3.77 -8.10
C ARG A 31 -0.72 -3.22 -8.78
N ILE A 32 0.37 -3.97 -8.73
CA ILE A 32 1.62 -3.62 -9.41
C ILE A 32 1.74 -4.53 -10.64
N ASP A 33 2.01 -3.94 -11.80
CA ASP A 33 2.24 -4.73 -13.01
C ASP A 33 3.65 -5.33 -12.94
N THR A 34 3.71 -6.65 -12.80
CA THR A 34 4.97 -7.40 -12.66
C THR A 34 5.80 -7.41 -13.94
N ARG A 35 5.22 -7.11 -15.11
CA ARG A 35 6.00 -6.92 -16.36
C ARG A 35 6.88 -5.67 -16.29
N SER A 36 6.41 -4.64 -15.59
CA SER A 36 7.18 -3.43 -15.27
C SER A 36 8.30 -3.71 -14.27
N LEU A 37 8.18 -4.78 -13.47
CA LEU A 37 9.21 -5.24 -12.54
C LEU A 37 10.25 -6.17 -13.20
N GLN A 38 10.04 -6.67 -14.42
CA GLN A 38 11.02 -7.55 -15.09
C GLN A 38 12.14 -6.77 -15.82
N HIS A 39 12.00 -5.45 -15.99
CA HIS A 39 13.05 -4.58 -16.54
C HIS A 39 14.04 -4.06 -15.49
N ILE A 40 13.99 -4.60 -14.26
CA ILE A 40 14.79 -4.18 -13.08
C ILE A 40 16.30 -4.36 -13.31
N ASP A 41 16.71 -5.24 -14.22
CA ASP A 41 18.14 -5.52 -14.48
C ASP A 41 18.84 -4.48 -15.38
N SER A 42 18.15 -3.40 -15.79
CA SER A 42 18.73 -2.31 -16.56
C SER A 42 18.94 -1.06 -15.70
N GLU A 43 20.22 -0.68 -15.56
CA GLU A 43 20.88 0.18 -14.55
C GLU A 43 20.28 1.58 -14.21
N TRP A 44 19.14 2.02 -14.74
CA TRP A 44 18.57 3.35 -14.40
C TRP A 44 17.04 3.44 -14.35
N GLY A 45 16.32 2.32 -14.34
CA GLY A 45 14.85 2.33 -14.27
C GLY A 45 14.33 2.32 -12.83
N THR A 46 14.32 3.47 -12.14
CA THR A 46 13.59 3.59 -10.87
C THR A 46 12.12 3.25 -11.14
N ASN A 47 11.65 2.09 -10.68
CA ASN A 47 10.29 1.65 -10.94
C ASN A 47 9.32 2.68 -10.35
N SER A 48 8.68 3.46 -11.23
CA SER A 48 7.88 4.63 -10.85
C SER A 48 6.76 4.25 -9.88
N GLN A 49 6.19 3.05 -10.01
CA GLN A 49 5.09 2.59 -9.17
C GLN A 49 5.55 2.28 -7.73
N VAL A 50 6.71 1.62 -7.57
CA VAL A 50 7.28 1.35 -6.25
C VAL A 50 7.71 2.66 -5.59
N MET A 51 8.29 3.59 -6.36
CA MET A 51 8.67 4.90 -5.86
C MET A 51 7.46 5.74 -5.46
N THR A 52 6.38 5.75 -6.25
CA THR A 52 5.11 6.40 -5.90
C THR A 52 4.50 5.79 -4.64
N LEU A 53 4.50 4.46 -4.50
CA LEU A 53 4.03 3.80 -3.29
C LEU A 53 4.87 4.18 -2.07
N ALA A 54 6.20 4.20 -2.20
CA ALA A 54 7.09 4.62 -1.13
C ALA A 54 6.86 6.08 -0.74
N GLN A 55 6.56 6.95 -1.70
CA GLN A 55 6.24 8.34 -1.45
C GLN A 55 4.89 8.51 -0.74
N GLU A 56 3.84 7.80 -1.17
CA GLU A 56 2.52 7.80 -0.52
C GLU A 56 2.62 7.30 0.92
N PHE A 57 3.33 6.18 1.13
CA PHE A 57 3.57 5.63 2.45
C PHE A 57 4.34 6.60 3.34
N ARG A 58 5.41 7.22 2.83
CA ARG A 58 6.22 8.19 3.59
C ARG A 58 5.40 9.40 4.01
N ALA A 59 4.58 9.94 3.09
CA ALA A 59 3.75 11.11 3.37
C ALA A 59 2.75 10.81 4.50
N LEU A 60 2.08 9.66 4.45
CA LEU A 60 1.10 9.27 5.48
C LEU A 60 1.77 8.86 6.80
N ALA A 61 2.90 8.17 6.77
CA ALA A 61 3.64 7.77 7.98
C ALA A 61 4.16 8.98 8.79
N GLY A 62 4.41 10.11 8.11
CA GLY A 62 4.82 11.37 8.75
C GLY A 62 3.67 12.17 9.36
N LEU A 63 2.41 11.89 9.01
CA LEU A 63 1.24 12.66 9.44
C LEU A 63 0.55 11.97 10.62
N ARG A 64 0.77 12.51 11.83
CA ARG A 64 0.03 12.12 13.03
C ARG A 64 -1.00 13.20 13.36
N HIS A 65 -2.24 12.99 12.92
CA HIS A 65 -3.33 13.94 13.14
C HIS A 65 -4.66 13.21 13.45
N PRO A 66 -5.52 13.71 14.36
CA PRO A 66 -6.76 13.02 14.77
C PRO A 66 -7.74 12.71 13.64
N TYR A 67 -7.68 13.48 12.54
CA TYR A 67 -8.56 13.33 11.38
C TYR A 67 -7.87 12.73 10.15
N ILE A 68 -6.67 12.15 10.31
CA ILE A 68 -5.94 11.45 9.25
C ILE A 68 -5.74 10.01 9.67
N VAL A 69 -6.00 9.07 8.75
CA VAL A 69 -5.85 7.64 9.02
C VAL A 69 -4.36 7.32 9.23
N PRO A 70 -3.98 6.70 10.37
CA PRO A 70 -2.60 6.31 10.62
C PRO A 70 -2.22 5.11 9.76
N VAL A 71 -0.94 5.06 9.41
CA VAL A 71 -0.31 3.88 8.81
C VAL A 71 0.32 3.05 9.93
N LEU A 72 0.02 1.74 9.93
CA LEU A 72 0.53 0.75 10.88
C LEU A 72 1.81 0.10 10.36
#